data_AF-A0A918KL13-F1
#
_entry.id   AF-A0A918KL13-F1
#
_cell.length_a   1.000
_cell.length_b   1.000
_cell.length_c   1.000
_cell.angle_alpha   90.00
_cell.angle_beta   90.00
_cell.angle_gamma   90.00
#
_symmetry.space_group_name_H-M   'P 1'
#
loop_
_entity.id
_entity.type
_entity.pdbx_description
1 polymer ?
#
loop_
_entity_poly.entity_id
_entity_poly.type
_entity_poly.pdbx_seq_one_letter_code
_entity_poly.pdbx_strand_id
1 'polypeptide(L)'
;MKVLLFTAASAMSLLAATSASADDSEGWYLRGNAGVGIHTDAEVQGDMTSTMHGNGIQSQVNPAASLGLGYDFGDNWRVELDADTLWTDFGSISQIPSSAAKLRTNTLMLNALYDFDGFGKWEPYVGAGLGLVQGKANLTAHDFPSAENILTRTPACLGARTLDQAESCDISDKDSGFGWQLMAGLGRQISDNLTWDTHYTYMNGPDLDVEGLRTNGVTGGSTPISAKMSDVGAHTVMTGLRYTFGNRTQSMPKIVAPTPAPAPVRRPDFTCWDGAMVQDASQCAAKPAPAVEVISCWDGSAVPVGTSCPAEPVVAETFTCWDGSVTYDLSTCAVEPAPVVQQTNLNVCGSSPVAIFDVPTNKAPKQMARLGTMPEFGDSHGLTPTQFYEKLDARYNATANDKAYLNYLFKSMGYSNGWADAQPYMFSEEVLPVGTRGILGLGEQHHYSYSILPTNDHDRQAFRIQSANGVVVHFMKTCGNYMYACE
;
A
#
# COMPACT_ATOMS: atom_id res chain seq x y z
N MET A 1 -29.52 15.26 10.71
CA MET A 1 -30.43 14.44 9.89
C MET A 1 -31.68 15.18 9.38
N LYS A 2 -32.37 16.02 10.16
CA LYS A 2 -33.58 16.72 9.67
C LYS A 2 -33.34 17.82 8.62
N VAL A 3 -32.19 18.51 8.65
CA VAL A 3 -31.91 19.62 7.71
C VAL A 3 -31.58 19.15 6.29
N LEU A 4 -30.96 17.97 6.13
CA LEU A 4 -30.57 17.41 4.82
C LEU A 4 -31.76 16.91 3.99
N LEU A 5 -32.85 16.49 4.63
CA LEU A 5 -34.05 16.01 3.94
C LEU A 5 -34.89 17.15 3.35
N PHE A 6 -34.86 18.35 3.94
CA PHE A 6 -35.63 19.49 3.45
C PHE A 6 -34.94 20.24 2.29
N THR A 7 -33.60 20.20 2.20
CA THR A 7 -32.85 20.81 1.09
C THR A 7 -32.92 19.99 -0.19
N ALA A 8 -32.92 18.66 -0.11
CA ALA A 8 -33.09 17.78 -1.27
C ALA A 8 -34.48 17.95 -1.93
N ALA A 9 -35.54 18.05 -1.12
CA ALA A 9 -36.90 18.24 -1.61
C ALA A 9 -37.13 19.61 -2.29
N SER A 10 -36.41 20.65 -1.87
CA SER A 10 -36.54 22.00 -2.43
C SER A 10 -35.70 22.24 -3.69
N ALA A 11 -34.54 21.59 -3.84
CA ALA A 11 -33.80 21.59 -5.10
C ALA A 11 -34.57 20.85 -6.23
N MET A 12 -35.27 19.76 -5.88
CA MET A 12 -36.11 19.02 -6.83
C MET A 12 -37.28 19.85 -7.40
N SER A 13 -37.83 20.81 -6.65
CA SER A 13 -38.97 21.63 -7.12
C SER A 13 -38.56 22.83 -7.98
N LEU A 14 -37.32 23.32 -7.86
CA LEU A 14 -36.82 24.46 -8.64
C LEU A 14 -36.35 24.06 -10.06
N LEU A 15 -35.89 22.82 -10.26
CA LEU A 15 -35.39 22.33 -11.56
C LEU A 15 -36.50 21.74 -12.46
N ALA A 16 -37.68 21.44 -11.91
CA ALA A 16 -38.81 20.96 -12.70
C ALA A 16 -39.35 22.03 -13.69
N ALA A 17 -39.04 23.31 -13.46
CA ALA A 17 -39.61 24.44 -14.21
C ALA A 17 -38.96 24.73 -15.58
N THR A 18 -37.85 24.07 -15.95
CA THR A 18 -37.13 24.33 -17.22
C THR A 18 -37.19 23.17 -18.23
N SER A 19 -38.00 22.13 -17.98
CA SER A 19 -38.11 20.95 -18.85
C SER A 19 -39.11 21.15 -20.01
N ALA A 20 -38.92 22.20 -20.80
CA ALA A 20 -39.63 22.36 -22.07
C ALA A 20 -38.63 22.15 -23.22
N SER A 21 -38.76 21.00 -23.88
CA SER A 21 -38.05 20.60 -25.12
C SER A 21 -36.64 20.06 -24.92
N ALA A 22 -36.52 18.79 -24.54
CA ALA A 22 -35.35 17.96 -24.86
C ALA A 22 -35.83 16.82 -25.78
N ASP A 23 -34.99 16.43 -26.73
CA ASP A 23 -35.19 15.24 -27.58
C ASP A 23 -35.36 14.00 -26.70
N ASP A 24 -36.05 12.96 -27.17
CA ASP A 24 -36.48 11.80 -26.34
C ASP A 24 -35.31 10.99 -25.72
N SER A 25 -34.07 11.26 -26.14
CA SER A 25 -32.82 10.67 -25.65
C SER A 25 -31.93 11.61 -24.82
N GLU A 26 -32.25 12.90 -24.71
CA GLU A 26 -31.43 13.89 -24.01
C GLU A 26 -32.13 14.40 -22.73
N GLY A 27 -31.34 14.72 -21.70
CA GLY A 27 -31.95 15.34 -20.54
C GLY A 27 -31.04 15.55 -19.34
N TRP A 28 -31.49 16.46 -18.47
CA TRP A 28 -30.91 16.63 -17.16
C TRP A 28 -31.19 15.40 -16.29
N TYR A 29 -30.29 15.09 -15.38
CA TYR A 29 -30.53 14.11 -14.33
C TYR A 29 -29.92 14.55 -13.00
N LEU A 30 -30.51 14.07 -11.92
CA LEU A 30 -30.00 14.22 -10.56
C LEU A 30 -29.61 12.84 -10.02
N ARG A 31 -28.44 12.73 -9.41
CA ARG A 31 -27.91 11.50 -8.83
C ARG A 31 -27.63 11.71 -7.35
N GLY A 32 -28.07 10.79 -6.51
CA GLY A 32 -27.75 10.78 -5.08
C GLY A 32 -27.35 9.40 -4.63
N ASN A 33 -26.13 9.27 -4.08
CA ASN A 33 -25.59 7.98 -3.62
C ASN A 33 -25.03 8.11 -2.20
N ALA A 34 -25.02 6.97 -1.52
CA ALA A 34 -24.31 6.78 -0.27
C ALA A 34 -23.54 5.46 -0.34
N GLY A 35 -22.49 5.36 0.46
CA GLY A 35 -21.67 4.17 0.43
C GLY A 35 -20.56 4.24 1.45
N VAL A 36 -19.44 3.64 1.07
CA VAL A 36 -18.25 3.58 1.90
C VAL A 36 -17.03 3.89 1.07
N GLY A 37 -16.00 4.40 1.73
CA GLY A 37 -14.70 4.60 1.13
C GLY A 37 -13.57 4.45 2.12
N ILE A 38 -12.37 4.43 1.55
CA ILE A 38 -11.10 4.45 2.26
C ILE A 38 -10.23 5.50 1.58
N HIS A 39 -9.46 6.25 2.36
CA HIS A 39 -8.35 7.01 1.80
C HIS A 39 -7.18 6.05 1.57
N THR A 40 -6.32 6.37 0.60
CA THR A 40 -5.02 5.71 0.47
C THR A 40 -4.13 6.08 1.65
N ASP A 41 -3.06 5.32 1.85
CA ASP A 41 -2.10 5.61 2.92
C ASP A 41 -1.44 6.96 2.64
N ALA A 42 -1.80 7.96 3.44
CA ALA A 42 -1.22 9.30 3.34
C ALA A 42 0.02 9.41 4.23
N GLU A 43 1.07 10.01 3.69
CA GLU A 43 2.29 10.31 4.45
C GLU A 43 2.19 11.69 5.08
N VAL A 44 2.64 11.81 6.33
CA VAL A 44 2.73 13.07 7.05
C VAL A 44 4.19 13.34 7.35
N GLN A 45 4.68 14.50 6.91
CA GLN A 45 6.05 14.95 7.11
C GLN A 45 6.07 16.41 7.58
N GLY A 46 7.03 16.79 8.42
CA GLY A 46 7.14 18.13 9.00
C GLY A 46 7.37 18.07 10.51
N ASP A 47 6.72 18.95 11.26
CA ASP A 47 6.76 18.96 12.72
C ASP A 47 5.94 17.81 13.35
N MET A 48 5.10 17.15 12.54
CA MET A 48 4.54 15.83 12.85
C MET A 48 4.96 14.82 11.78
N THR A 49 5.15 13.56 12.18
CA THR A 49 5.60 12.51 11.27
C THR A 49 4.80 11.21 11.42
N SER A 50 4.42 10.61 10.29
CA SER A 50 3.92 9.23 10.19
C SER A 50 4.92 8.27 9.53
N THR A 51 6.10 8.76 9.12
CA THR A 51 7.10 7.98 8.37
C THR A 51 8.05 7.18 9.26
N MET A 52 8.04 7.44 10.58
CA MET A 52 8.93 6.81 11.57
C MET A 52 8.82 5.28 11.62
N HIS A 53 7.69 4.69 11.20
CA HIS A 53 7.47 3.25 11.23
C HIS A 53 7.21 2.62 9.85
N GLY A 54 7.25 3.39 8.74
CA GLY A 54 7.01 2.89 7.38
C GLY A 54 5.55 2.54 7.04
N ASN A 55 4.61 2.82 7.95
CA ASN A 55 3.23 2.30 7.90
C ASN A 55 2.15 3.36 7.63
N GLY A 56 2.55 4.62 7.43
CA GLY A 56 1.64 5.74 7.15
C GLY A 56 0.51 5.92 8.18
N ILE A 57 -0.62 6.46 7.73
CA ILE A 57 -1.85 6.57 8.54
C ILE A 57 -2.87 5.52 8.04
N GLN A 58 -3.32 4.62 8.92
CA GLN A 58 -4.18 3.49 8.56
C GLN A 58 -5.65 3.91 8.30
N SER A 59 -6.13 3.86 7.06
CA SER A 59 -7.52 4.18 6.74
C SER A 59 -8.47 3.05 7.15
N GLN A 60 -9.55 3.37 7.87
CA GLN A 60 -10.67 2.44 8.06
C GLN A 60 -11.74 2.67 6.99
N VAL A 61 -12.54 1.64 6.71
CA VAL A 61 -13.73 1.78 5.85
C VAL A 61 -14.73 2.68 6.56
N ASN A 62 -15.07 3.81 5.95
CA ASN A 62 -15.92 4.81 6.54
C ASN A 62 -17.03 5.26 5.57
N PRO A 63 -18.12 5.87 6.08
CA PRO A 63 -19.22 6.33 5.25
C PRO A 63 -18.79 7.38 4.22
N ALA A 64 -19.40 7.32 3.05
CA ALA A 64 -19.23 8.27 1.96
C ALA A 64 -20.61 8.67 1.40
N ALA A 65 -20.73 9.88 0.85
CA ALA A 65 -21.94 10.34 0.20
C ALA A 65 -21.61 11.28 -0.97
N SER A 66 -22.47 11.24 -1.99
CA SER A 66 -22.30 12.01 -3.23
C SER A 66 -23.63 12.58 -3.73
N LEU A 67 -23.57 13.76 -4.35
CA LEU A 67 -24.68 14.36 -5.09
C LEU A 67 -24.19 14.86 -6.44
N GLY A 68 -24.76 14.33 -7.52
CA GLY A 68 -24.41 14.69 -8.90
C GLY A 68 -25.57 15.34 -9.63
N LEU A 69 -25.29 16.37 -10.43
CA LEU A 69 -26.19 16.98 -11.40
C LEU A 69 -25.55 16.86 -12.78
N GLY A 70 -26.19 16.13 -13.70
CA GLY A 70 -25.63 15.91 -15.02
C GLY A 70 -26.61 16.14 -16.15
N TYR A 71 -26.06 16.17 -17.36
CA TYR A 71 -26.80 16.24 -18.62
C TYR A 71 -26.36 15.07 -19.51
N ASP A 72 -27.35 14.34 -20.01
CA ASP A 72 -27.19 13.24 -20.96
C ASP A 72 -27.46 13.75 -22.37
N PHE A 73 -26.48 13.56 -23.25
CA PHE A 73 -26.53 14.01 -24.64
C PHE A 73 -27.16 12.97 -25.58
N GLY A 74 -27.58 11.80 -25.10
CA GLY A 74 -28.24 10.77 -25.92
C GLY A 74 -27.33 10.00 -26.87
N ASP A 75 -26.12 10.50 -27.14
CA ASP A 75 -25.08 9.85 -27.96
C ASP A 75 -24.02 9.15 -27.08
N ASN A 76 -24.46 8.42 -26.04
CA ASN A 76 -23.61 7.71 -25.06
C ASN A 76 -22.75 8.60 -24.15
N TRP A 77 -22.73 9.91 -24.36
CA TRP A 77 -21.95 10.83 -23.55
C TRP A 77 -22.83 11.53 -22.53
N ARG A 78 -22.30 11.68 -21.31
CA ARG A 78 -22.89 12.53 -20.26
C ARG A 78 -21.83 13.42 -19.64
N VAL A 79 -22.26 14.58 -19.17
CA VAL A 79 -21.44 15.45 -18.32
C VAL A 79 -22.09 15.54 -16.95
N GLU A 80 -21.31 15.49 -15.88
CA GLU A 80 -21.81 15.53 -14.50
C GLU A 80 -20.99 16.49 -13.65
N LEU A 81 -21.65 17.42 -12.97
CA LEU A 81 -21.07 18.12 -11.83
C LEU A 81 -21.36 17.30 -10.57
N ASP A 82 -20.32 16.88 -9.89
CA ASP A 82 -20.38 15.92 -8.79
C ASP A 82 -19.76 16.49 -7.53
N ALA A 83 -20.45 16.33 -6.40
CA ALA A 83 -19.98 16.78 -5.10
C ALA A 83 -20.00 15.61 -4.11
N ASP A 84 -18.82 15.24 -3.62
CA ASP A 84 -18.67 14.12 -2.70
C ASP A 84 -18.11 14.55 -1.34
N THR A 85 -18.39 13.72 -0.35
CA THR A 85 -17.75 13.79 0.97
C THR A 85 -17.41 12.39 1.43
N LEU A 86 -16.16 12.20 1.85
CA LEU A 86 -15.69 11.00 2.50
C LEU A 86 -15.18 11.37 3.89
N TRP A 87 -15.81 10.79 4.91
CA TRP A 87 -15.30 10.87 6.28
C TRP A 87 -14.35 9.71 6.49
N THR A 88 -13.24 9.90 7.18
CA THR A 88 -12.37 8.79 7.55
C THR A 88 -11.75 9.01 8.92
N ASP A 89 -12.05 8.10 9.84
CA ASP A 89 -11.33 7.95 11.09
C ASP A 89 -10.20 6.94 10.87
N PHE A 90 -8.95 7.33 11.11
CA PHE A 90 -7.78 6.49 10.84
C PHE A 90 -7.24 5.77 12.10
N GLY A 91 -7.84 5.98 13.28
CA GLY A 91 -7.26 5.48 14.52
C GLY A 91 -5.96 6.22 14.84
N SER A 92 -4.91 5.52 15.28
CA SER A 92 -3.62 6.11 15.71
C SER A 92 -2.67 6.43 14.55
N ILE A 93 -1.93 7.54 14.67
CA ILE A 93 -0.91 7.96 13.71
C ILE A 93 0.22 6.94 13.76
N SER A 94 0.44 6.21 12.66
CA SER A 94 1.49 5.18 12.57
C SER A 94 1.45 4.16 13.72
N GLN A 95 0.27 3.91 14.29
CA GLN A 95 0.07 3.00 15.44
C GLN A 95 0.83 3.40 16.72
N ILE A 96 1.20 4.69 16.83
CA ILE A 96 1.84 5.27 18.02
C ILE A 96 0.81 5.40 19.14
N PRO A 97 1.10 4.93 20.37
CA PRO A 97 0.21 5.12 21.51
C PRO A 97 -0.12 6.60 21.74
N SER A 98 -1.35 6.89 22.18
CA SER A 98 -1.82 8.26 22.46
C SER A 98 -1.75 9.23 21.25
N SER A 99 -2.04 8.71 20.05
CA SER A 99 -2.20 9.52 18.84
C SER A 99 -3.52 9.21 18.13
N ALA A 100 -4.05 10.19 17.39
CA ALA A 100 -5.25 10.01 16.56
C ALA A 100 -5.16 10.81 15.25
N ALA A 101 -5.67 10.25 14.15
CA ALA A 101 -5.80 10.94 12.87
C ALA A 101 -7.21 10.83 12.29
N LYS A 102 -7.72 11.95 11.79
CA LYS A 102 -8.98 12.05 11.06
C LYS A 102 -8.80 12.88 9.81
N LEU A 103 -9.27 12.39 8.68
CA LEU A 103 -9.32 13.13 7.42
C LEU A 103 -10.76 13.17 6.94
N ARG A 104 -11.19 14.34 6.48
CA ARG A 104 -12.41 14.47 5.70
C ARG A 104 -12.06 15.13 4.39
N THR A 105 -12.38 14.46 3.29
CA THR A 105 -12.28 15.06 1.95
C THR A 105 -13.66 15.46 1.47
N ASN A 106 -13.75 16.69 0.96
CA ASN A 106 -14.91 17.14 0.19
C ASN A 106 -14.41 17.47 -1.22
N THR A 107 -15.11 16.98 -2.24
CA THR A 107 -14.74 17.17 -3.64
C THR A 107 -15.83 17.95 -4.38
N LEU A 108 -15.42 18.68 -5.41
CA LEU A 108 -16.32 19.23 -6.42
C LEU A 108 -15.67 18.99 -7.79
N MET A 109 -16.26 18.08 -8.56
CA MET A 109 -15.68 17.51 -9.76
C MET A 109 -16.58 17.73 -10.98
N LEU A 110 -15.96 18.03 -12.12
CA LEU A 110 -16.64 17.98 -13.41
C LEU A 110 -16.21 16.70 -14.13
N ASN A 111 -17.16 15.82 -14.39
CA ASN A 111 -16.95 14.51 -14.97
C ASN A 111 -17.46 14.45 -16.41
N ALA A 112 -16.70 13.81 -17.28
CA ALA A 112 -17.18 13.29 -18.56
C ALA A 112 -17.40 11.77 -18.42
N LEU A 113 -18.56 11.31 -18.84
CA LEU A 113 -19.03 9.93 -18.69
C LEU A 113 -19.39 9.36 -20.06
N TYR A 114 -19.10 8.07 -20.26
CA TYR A 114 -19.47 7.31 -21.44
C TYR A 114 -20.28 6.07 -21.03
N ASP A 115 -21.50 5.95 -21.53
CA ASP A 115 -22.41 4.82 -21.30
C ASP A 115 -22.29 3.79 -22.43
N PHE A 116 -22.21 2.51 -22.07
CA PHE A 116 -22.16 1.43 -23.04
C PHE A 116 -23.55 0.89 -23.36
N ASP A 117 -23.83 0.75 -24.66
CA ASP A 117 -25.08 0.19 -25.15
C ASP A 117 -25.05 -1.34 -25.28
N GLY A 118 -26.24 -1.93 -25.49
CA GLY A 118 -26.39 -3.35 -25.81
C GLY A 118 -26.57 -4.27 -24.60
N PHE A 119 -26.75 -3.71 -23.40
CA PHE A 119 -26.89 -4.44 -22.14
C PHE A 119 -28.32 -4.51 -21.59
N GLY A 120 -29.32 -4.18 -22.42
CA GLY A 120 -30.74 -4.25 -22.06
C GLY A 120 -31.11 -3.21 -21.00
N LYS A 121 -31.52 -3.66 -19.80
CA LYS A 121 -31.86 -2.77 -18.67
C LYS A 121 -30.64 -2.29 -17.87
N TRP A 122 -29.46 -2.82 -18.19
CA TRP A 122 -28.21 -2.45 -17.55
C TRP A 122 -27.52 -1.38 -18.39
N GLU A 123 -26.97 -0.38 -17.71
CA GLU A 123 -26.26 0.77 -18.27
C GLU A 123 -24.86 0.82 -17.65
N PRO A 124 -23.91 0.00 -18.10
CA PRO A 124 -22.53 0.12 -17.66
C PRO A 124 -21.96 1.43 -18.18
N TYR A 125 -21.10 2.09 -17.39
CA TYR A 125 -20.47 3.33 -17.80
C TYR A 125 -19.09 3.51 -17.18
N VAL A 126 -18.27 4.35 -17.81
CA VAL A 126 -16.98 4.82 -17.29
C VAL A 126 -16.91 6.33 -17.36
N GLY A 127 -16.10 6.95 -16.52
CA GLY A 127 -15.90 8.39 -16.54
C GLY A 127 -14.58 8.82 -15.96
N ALA A 128 -14.24 10.06 -16.28
CA ALA A 128 -13.09 10.76 -15.74
C ALA A 128 -13.47 12.20 -15.41
N GLY A 129 -12.89 12.75 -14.36
CA GLY A 129 -13.19 14.10 -13.93
C GLY A 129 -12.00 14.85 -13.37
N LEU A 130 -12.14 16.17 -13.36
CA LEU A 130 -11.18 17.12 -12.83
C LEU A 130 -11.92 18.12 -11.95
N GLY A 131 -11.29 18.56 -10.88
CA GLY A 131 -11.96 19.46 -9.96
C GLY A 131 -11.14 19.88 -8.76
N LEU A 132 -11.85 20.38 -7.76
CA LEU A 132 -11.29 20.86 -6.50
C LEU A 132 -11.49 19.81 -5.43
N VAL A 133 -10.42 19.55 -4.69
CA VAL A 133 -10.41 18.66 -3.53
C VAL A 133 -10.02 19.49 -2.32
N GLN A 134 -10.85 19.46 -1.29
CA GLN A 134 -10.55 20.04 0.02
C GLN A 134 -10.37 18.93 1.04
N GLY A 135 -9.18 18.86 1.64
CA GLY A 135 -8.90 17.98 2.75
C GLY A 135 -8.94 18.75 4.07
N LYS A 136 -9.69 18.24 5.05
CA LYS A 136 -9.66 18.72 6.43
C LYS A 136 -9.00 17.65 7.30
N ALA A 137 -7.81 17.96 7.82
CA ALA A 137 -7.03 17.07 8.66
C ALA A 137 -7.20 17.44 10.14
N ASN A 138 -7.32 16.43 10.99
CA ASN A 138 -7.15 16.57 12.43
C ASN A 138 -6.17 15.50 12.89
N LEU A 139 -4.98 15.92 13.33
CA LEU A 139 -3.91 15.03 13.79
C LEU A 139 -3.58 15.41 15.23
N THR A 140 -3.57 14.43 16.13
CA THR A 140 -3.19 14.65 17.52
C THR A 140 -2.15 13.62 17.94
N ALA A 141 -1.14 14.07 18.69
CA ALA A 141 -0.14 13.22 19.30
C ALA A 141 0.22 13.79 20.67
N HIS A 142 0.06 12.98 21.72
CA HIS A 142 0.36 13.37 23.09
C HIS A 142 1.45 12.47 23.68
N ASP A 143 2.31 13.04 24.51
CA ASP A 143 3.13 12.24 25.41
C ASP A 143 2.23 11.44 26.38
N PHE A 144 2.70 10.28 26.80
CA PHE A 144 1.89 9.33 27.59
C PHE A 144 2.71 8.72 28.74
N PRO A 145 2.08 8.31 29.85
CA PRO A 145 2.78 7.58 30.90
C PRO A 145 3.06 6.13 30.44
N SER A 146 4.26 5.62 30.71
CA SER A 146 4.59 4.20 30.56
C SER A 146 3.85 3.36 31.61
N ALA A 147 3.94 2.02 31.52
CA ALA A 147 3.43 1.11 32.56
C ALA A 147 4.04 1.37 33.96
N GLU A 148 5.23 1.97 34.01
CA GLU A 148 5.93 2.36 35.25
C GLU A 148 5.62 3.80 35.67
N ASN A 149 4.64 4.44 35.02
CA ASN A 149 4.23 5.84 35.23
C ASN A 149 5.34 6.87 34.97
N ILE A 150 6.26 6.53 34.05
CA ILE A 150 7.32 7.43 33.58
C ILE A 150 6.83 8.11 32.30
N LEU A 151 7.03 9.43 32.19
CA LEU A 151 6.65 10.19 31.00
C LEU A 151 7.39 9.64 29.76
N THR A 152 6.61 9.15 28.80
CA THR A 152 7.08 8.64 27.52
C THR A 152 6.76 9.61 26.41
N ARG A 153 7.78 9.92 25.61
CA ARG A 153 7.69 10.87 24.51
C ARG A 153 7.08 10.23 23.27
N THR A 154 6.04 10.84 22.71
CA THR A 154 5.47 10.40 21.43
C THR A 154 6.44 10.69 20.28
N PRO A 155 6.83 9.70 19.46
CA PRO A 155 7.69 9.94 18.30
C PRO A 155 6.99 10.70 17.16
N ALA A 156 5.66 10.88 17.21
CA ALA A 156 4.89 11.57 16.16
C ALA A 156 4.98 13.11 16.21
N CYS A 157 5.45 13.70 17.31
CA CYS A 157 5.52 15.15 17.53
C CYS A 157 7.01 15.56 17.58
N LEU A 158 7.54 16.15 16.51
CA LEU A 158 8.96 16.47 16.38
C LEU A 158 9.29 17.86 16.95
N GLY A 159 10.58 18.07 17.28
CA GLY A 159 11.14 19.36 17.68
C GLY A 159 11.86 19.36 19.03
N ALA A 160 12.48 20.51 19.34
CA ALA A 160 13.28 20.68 20.55
C ALA A 160 12.41 20.63 21.80
N ARG A 161 12.68 19.66 22.67
CA ARG A 161 11.96 19.47 23.94
C ARG A 161 12.84 19.80 25.13
N THR A 162 12.25 20.42 26.14
CA THR A 162 12.83 20.51 27.47
C THR A 162 12.67 19.16 28.18
N LEU A 163 13.70 18.74 28.92
CA LEU A 163 13.63 17.49 29.70
C LEU A 163 12.52 17.62 30.78
N ASP A 164 11.78 16.52 30.99
CA ASP A 164 10.70 16.37 32.00
C ASP A 164 9.41 17.18 31.80
N GLN A 165 9.09 17.63 30.58
CA GLN A 165 7.84 18.32 30.29
C GLN A 165 7.01 17.55 29.26
N ALA A 166 5.75 17.27 29.61
CA ALA A 166 4.79 16.65 28.69
C ALA A 166 4.44 17.62 27.56
N GLU A 167 4.36 17.14 26.32
CA GLU A 167 3.93 17.93 25.17
C GLU A 167 2.76 17.28 24.42
N SER A 168 1.98 18.13 23.74
CA SER A 168 1.00 17.73 22.73
C SER A 168 1.27 18.43 21.41
N CYS A 169 1.14 17.71 20.30
CA CYS A 169 0.99 18.30 18.97
C CYS A 169 -0.45 18.09 18.50
N ASP A 170 -1.11 19.18 18.12
CA ASP A 170 -2.50 19.20 17.69
C ASP A 170 -2.61 20.01 16.38
N ILE A 171 -2.87 19.33 15.26
CA ILE A 171 -3.15 19.93 13.95
C ILE A 171 -4.65 19.83 13.70
N SER A 172 -5.27 20.96 13.34
CA SER A 172 -6.68 21.02 12.93
C SER A 172 -6.83 22.10 11.89
N ASP A 173 -6.63 21.71 10.64
CA ASP A 173 -6.62 22.65 9.52
C ASP A 173 -7.23 22.03 8.26
N LYS A 174 -7.47 22.88 7.26
CA LYS A 174 -7.96 22.48 5.95
C LYS A 174 -7.13 23.13 4.87
N ASP A 175 -6.88 22.37 3.82
CA ASP A 175 -6.27 22.88 2.61
C ASP A 175 -7.02 22.36 1.38
N SER A 176 -6.81 23.02 0.25
CA SER A 176 -7.49 22.68 -0.99
C SER A 176 -6.60 22.87 -2.20
N GLY A 177 -6.78 21.99 -3.17
CA GLY A 177 -6.07 22.06 -4.44
C GLY A 177 -6.81 21.30 -5.52
N PHE A 178 -6.15 21.18 -6.68
CA PHE A 178 -6.71 20.47 -7.80
C PHE A 178 -6.49 18.96 -7.66
N GLY A 179 -7.48 18.19 -8.09
CA GLY A 179 -7.41 16.74 -8.15
C GLY A 179 -8.13 16.20 -9.39
N TRP A 180 -8.02 14.90 -9.57
CA TRP A 180 -8.66 14.17 -10.65
C TRP A 180 -9.30 12.89 -10.12
N GLN A 181 -10.28 12.37 -10.87
CA GLN A 181 -10.91 11.11 -10.54
C GLN A 181 -11.23 10.26 -11.77
N LEU A 182 -11.25 8.95 -11.56
CA LEU A 182 -11.73 7.95 -12.50
C LEU A 182 -12.86 7.17 -11.84
N MET A 183 -13.91 6.89 -12.60
CA MET A 183 -15.04 6.12 -12.10
C MET A 183 -15.54 5.11 -13.11
N ALA A 184 -16.05 4.01 -12.59
CA ALA A 184 -16.75 2.99 -13.36
C ALA A 184 -18.02 2.62 -12.60
N GLY A 185 -19.13 2.54 -13.32
CA GLY A 185 -20.43 2.28 -12.71
C GLY A 185 -21.32 1.38 -13.54
N LEU A 186 -22.39 0.94 -12.89
CA LEU A 186 -23.42 0.10 -13.44
C LEU A 186 -24.77 0.64 -13.00
N GLY A 187 -25.51 1.19 -13.96
CA GLY A 187 -26.90 1.58 -13.81
C GLY A 187 -27.83 0.40 -14.11
N ARG A 188 -28.97 0.32 -13.41
CA ARG A 188 -30.09 -0.56 -13.76
C ARG A 188 -31.37 0.26 -13.82
N GLN A 189 -31.99 0.33 -14.98
CA GLN A 189 -33.29 1.00 -15.15
C GLN A 189 -34.37 0.31 -14.30
N ILE A 190 -34.96 1.06 -13.36
CA ILE A 190 -36.11 0.63 -12.56
C ILE A 190 -37.41 1.01 -13.28
N SER A 191 -37.47 2.26 -13.76
CA SER A 191 -38.55 2.83 -14.59
C SER A 191 -37.93 3.70 -15.69
N ASP A 192 -38.77 4.33 -16.51
CA ASP A 192 -38.34 5.18 -17.63
C ASP A 192 -37.48 6.38 -17.18
N ASN A 193 -37.63 6.82 -15.93
CA ASN A 193 -36.95 7.98 -15.35
C ASN A 193 -36.09 7.66 -14.13
N LEU A 194 -36.21 6.46 -13.53
CA LEU A 194 -35.48 6.09 -12.32
C LEU A 194 -34.52 4.94 -12.60
N THR A 195 -33.24 5.17 -12.30
CA THR A 195 -32.16 4.20 -12.44
C THR A 195 -31.53 3.95 -11.08
N TRP A 196 -31.35 2.69 -10.72
CA TRP A 196 -30.46 2.32 -9.61
C TRP A 196 -29.02 2.44 -10.10
N ASP A 197 -28.20 3.18 -9.38
CA ASP A 197 -26.84 3.53 -9.78
C ASP A 197 -25.85 2.99 -8.74
N THR A 198 -24.87 2.20 -9.17
CA THR A 198 -23.76 1.78 -8.32
C THR A 198 -22.45 2.03 -9.03
N HIS A 199 -21.51 2.68 -8.38
CA HIS A 199 -20.22 3.00 -8.98
C HIS A 199 -19.07 2.90 -7.98
N TYR A 200 -17.89 2.72 -8.56
CA TYR A 200 -16.61 2.79 -7.90
C TYR A 200 -15.86 4.00 -8.44
N THR A 201 -15.29 4.79 -7.53
CA THR A 201 -14.48 5.96 -7.88
C THR A 201 -13.11 5.84 -7.22
N TYR A 202 -12.07 6.07 -8.01
CA TYR A 202 -10.74 6.40 -7.52
C TYR A 202 -10.51 7.89 -7.71
N MET A 203 -10.11 8.57 -6.63
CA MET A 203 -9.81 10.00 -6.62
C MET A 203 -8.38 10.20 -6.15
N ASN A 204 -7.65 11.08 -6.84
CA ASN A 204 -6.32 11.52 -6.46
C ASN A 204 -6.38 13.03 -6.23
N GLY A 205 -6.05 13.42 -5.00
CA GLY A 205 -6.07 14.79 -4.53
C GLY A 205 -4.68 15.43 -4.50
N PRO A 206 -4.63 16.73 -4.17
CA PRO A 206 -3.38 17.47 -4.02
C PRO A 206 -2.65 17.08 -2.72
N ASP A 207 -1.41 17.52 -2.61
CA ASP A 207 -0.76 17.66 -1.32
C ASP A 207 -1.52 18.68 -0.46
N LEU A 208 -1.59 18.45 0.85
CA LEU A 208 -2.21 19.36 1.80
C LEU A 208 -1.16 19.91 2.76
N ASP A 209 -1.05 21.23 2.85
CA ASP A 209 -0.27 21.90 3.88
C ASP A 209 -1.19 22.25 5.05
N VAL A 210 -0.93 21.68 6.22
CA VAL A 210 -1.80 21.82 7.40
C VAL A 210 -1.04 22.35 8.61
N GLU A 211 -1.65 23.31 9.29
CA GLU A 211 -1.05 23.97 10.44
C GLU A 211 -1.70 23.54 11.78
N GLY A 212 -0.93 23.69 12.85
CA GLY A 212 -1.36 23.35 14.20
C GLY A 212 -0.55 24.01 15.28
N LEU A 213 -0.71 23.51 16.50
CA LEU A 213 0.00 23.98 17.68
C LEU A 213 0.68 22.81 18.38
N ARG A 214 1.92 23.03 18.80
CA ARG A 214 2.56 22.24 19.84
C ARG A 214 2.37 22.95 21.18
N THR A 215 1.83 22.27 22.18
CA THR A 215 1.53 22.83 23.50
C THR A 215 2.32 22.11 24.58
N ASN A 216 2.93 22.89 25.47
CA ASN A 216 3.62 22.40 26.64
C ASN A 216 2.62 22.15 27.78
N GLY A 217 2.52 20.90 28.23
CA GLY A 217 1.58 20.44 29.25
C GLY A 217 1.85 20.95 30.67
N VAL A 218 2.98 21.63 30.91
CA VAL A 218 3.34 22.21 32.23
C VAL A 218 3.10 23.73 32.25
N THR A 219 3.54 24.43 31.21
CA THR A 219 3.48 25.90 31.13
C THR A 219 2.25 26.42 30.39
N GLY A 220 1.62 25.59 29.57
CA GLY A 220 0.54 25.99 28.65
C GLY A 220 1.02 26.86 27.48
N GLY A 221 2.33 27.03 27.29
CA GLY A 221 2.88 27.73 26.13
C GLY A 221 2.66 26.93 24.85
N SER A 222 2.26 27.60 23.77
CA SER A 222 2.06 26.99 22.46
C SER A 222 2.97 27.59 21.39
N THR A 223 3.52 26.75 20.52
CA THR A 223 4.28 27.16 19.34
C THR A 223 3.60 26.64 18.07
N PRO A 224 3.52 27.43 16.98
CA PRO A 224 3.02 26.92 15.70
C PRO A 224 3.83 25.73 15.22
N ILE A 225 3.13 24.79 14.59
CA ILE A 225 3.71 23.63 13.90
C ILE A 225 3.05 23.47 12.53
N SER A 226 3.77 22.89 11.59
CA SER A 226 3.27 22.62 10.25
C SER A 226 3.56 21.17 9.85
N ALA A 227 2.63 20.57 9.11
CA ALA A 227 2.85 19.28 8.49
C ALA A 227 2.28 19.28 7.07
N LYS A 228 2.96 18.54 6.19
CA LYS A 228 2.51 18.29 4.83
C LYS A 228 1.96 16.87 4.74
N MET A 229 0.77 16.73 4.18
CA MET A 229 0.17 15.44 3.84
C MET A 229 0.28 15.23 2.33
N SER A 230 1.04 14.22 1.89
CA SER A 230 1.16 13.86 0.48
C SER A 230 0.31 12.63 0.14
N ASP A 231 0.09 12.44 -1.17
CA ASP A 231 -0.57 11.25 -1.73
C ASP A 231 -1.99 11.02 -1.20
N VAL A 232 -2.74 12.11 -1.00
CA VAL A 232 -4.14 12.07 -0.56
C VAL A 232 -5.02 11.52 -1.69
N GLY A 233 -5.16 10.21 -1.74
CA GLY A 233 -6.09 9.50 -2.62
C GLY A 233 -7.26 8.90 -1.86
N ALA A 234 -8.30 8.50 -2.58
CA ALA A 234 -9.41 7.73 -2.01
C ALA A 234 -10.02 6.74 -3.01
N HIS A 235 -10.50 5.63 -2.48
CA HIS A 235 -11.35 4.67 -3.16
C HIS A 235 -12.73 4.69 -2.52
N THR A 236 -13.79 4.87 -3.32
CA THR A 236 -15.17 4.82 -2.84
C THR A 236 -15.98 3.81 -3.65
N VAL A 237 -16.90 3.14 -2.96
CA VAL A 237 -17.96 2.34 -3.57
C VAL A 237 -19.28 2.92 -3.08
N MET A 238 -20.09 3.41 -4.00
CA MET A 238 -21.35 4.06 -3.67
C MET A 238 -22.50 3.48 -4.46
N THR A 239 -23.68 3.45 -3.84
CA THR A 239 -24.93 2.99 -4.46
C THR A 239 -26.05 3.97 -4.15
N GLY A 240 -26.96 4.15 -5.09
CA GLY A 240 -27.94 5.22 -5.03
C GLY A 240 -28.95 5.19 -6.16
N LEU A 241 -29.58 6.34 -6.38
CA LEU A 241 -30.59 6.53 -7.41
C LEU A 241 -30.20 7.69 -8.31
N ARG A 242 -30.42 7.50 -9.61
CA ARG A 242 -30.34 8.53 -10.64
C ARG A 242 -31.73 8.76 -11.21
N TYR A 243 -32.22 9.99 -11.11
CA TYR A 243 -33.50 10.42 -11.66
C TYR A 243 -33.26 11.30 -12.88
N THR A 244 -33.72 10.86 -14.05
CA THR A 244 -33.62 11.60 -15.31
C THR A 244 -34.92 12.38 -15.52
N PHE A 245 -34.79 13.66 -15.86
CA PHE A 245 -35.92 14.53 -16.15
C PHE A 245 -36.33 14.39 -17.62
N GLY A 246 -37.62 14.16 -17.88
CA GLY A 246 -38.15 13.88 -19.23
C GLY A 246 -38.57 12.42 -19.41
N ASN A 247 -39.30 12.11 -20.49
CA ASN A 247 -39.68 10.75 -20.84
C ASN A 247 -38.58 10.16 -21.75
N ARG A 248 -37.80 9.19 -21.25
CA ARG A 248 -37.03 8.33 -22.16
C ARG A 248 -38.01 7.39 -22.85
N THR A 249 -38.33 7.63 -24.12
CA THR A 249 -38.78 6.52 -24.97
C THR A 249 -37.52 5.70 -25.29
N GLN A 250 -37.48 4.43 -24.86
CA GLN A 250 -36.32 3.58 -25.12
C GLN A 250 -35.95 3.66 -26.60
N SER A 251 -34.76 4.20 -26.90
CA SER A 251 -34.16 4.03 -28.21
C SER A 251 -33.99 2.53 -28.41
N MET A 252 -34.75 1.98 -29.35
CA MET A 252 -34.54 0.61 -29.80
C MET A 252 -33.06 0.45 -30.16
N PRO A 253 -32.42 -0.68 -29.82
CA PRO A 253 -31.02 -0.88 -30.16
C PRO A 253 -30.83 -0.64 -31.65
N LYS A 254 -30.01 0.37 -32.01
CA LYS A 254 -29.55 0.52 -33.39
C LYS A 254 -28.90 -0.81 -33.75
N ILE A 255 -29.50 -1.49 -34.71
CA ILE A 255 -28.96 -2.71 -35.31
C ILE A 255 -27.59 -2.32 -35.87
N VAL A 256 -26.53 -2.72 -35.17
CA VAL A 256 -25.16 -2.57 -35.64
C VAL A 256 -25.07 -3.36 -36.95
N ALA A 257 -24.80 -2.65 -38.05
CA ALA A 257 -24.55 -3.28 -39.33
C ALA A 257 -23.37 -4.27 -39.18
N PRO A 258 -23.45 -5.47 -39.77
CA PRO A 258 -22.40 -6.48 -39.64
C PRO A 258 -21.06 -5.92 -40.16
N THR A 259 -20.02 -6.11 -39.35
CA THR A 259 -18.63 -5.73 -39.66
C THR A 259 -18.17 -6.46 -40.95
N PRO A 260 -17.51 -5.78 -41.90
CA PRO A 260 -16.98 -6.44 -43.10
C PRO A 260 -15.99 -7.54 -42.75
N ALA A 261 -16.07 -8.68 -43.44
CA ALA A 261 -15.19 -9.82 -43.25
C ALA A 261 -13.70 -9.46 -43.45
N PRO A 262 -12.78 -10.01 -42.64
CA PRO A 262 -11.35 -9.78 -42.81
C PRO A 262 -10.85 -10.33 -44.15
N ALA A 263 -9.99 -9.56 -44.82
CA ALA A 263 -9.38 -9.91 -46.10
C ALA A 263 -8.52 -11.19 -46.01
N PRO A 264 -8.40 -11.99 -47.09
CA PRO A 264 -7.70 -13.26 -47.06
C PRO A 264 -6.18 -13.09 -46.87
N VAL A 265 -5.65 -13.76 -45.86
CA VAL A 265 -4.20 -13.89 -45.62
C VAL A 265 -3.61 -14.82 -46.69
N ARG A 266 -2.60 -14.34 -47.42
CA ARG A 266 -1.89 -15.08 -48.47
C ARG A 266 -0.94 -16.12 -47.85
N ARG A 267 -0.90 -17.34 -48.41
CA ARG A 267 0.01 -18.41 -47.95
C ARG A 267 1.47 -18.08 -48.33
N PRO A 268 2.47 -18.50 -47.52
CA PRO A 268 3.88 -18.35 -47.86
C PRO A 268 4.30 -19.34 -48.97
N ASP A 269 5.08 -18.85 -49.93
CA ASP A 269 5.38 -19.56 -51.19
C ASP A 269 6.86 -20.04 -51.30
N PHE A 270 7.72 -19.76 -50.30
CA PHE A 270 9.16 -20.07 -50.36
C PHE A 270 9.66 -20.85 -49.13
N THR A 271 10.48 -21.88 -49.37
CA THR A 271 11.13 -22.72 -48.35
C THR A 271 12.62 -22.39 -48.27
N CYS A 272 13.11 -22.00 -47.09
CA CYS A 272 14.53 -21.74 -46.80
C CYS A 272 15.33 -23.05 -46.67
N TRP A 273 16.66 -22.95 -46.69
CA TRP A 273 17.58 -24.11 -46.65
C TRP A 273 17.52 -24.92 -45.34
N ASP A 274 17.03 -24.30 -44.26
CA ASP A 274 16.80 -24.89 -42.95
C ASP A 274 15.37 -25.44 -42.78
N GLY A 275 14.54 -25.37 -43.82
CA GLY A 275 13.15 -25.85 -43.84
C GLY A 275 12.11 -24.84 -43.36
N ALA A 276 12.49 -23.61 -43.00
CA ALA A 276 11.54 -22.56 -42.63
C ALA A 276 10.77 -22.02 -43.85
N MET A 277 9.47 -21.74 -43.71
CA MET A 277 8.63 -21.16 -44.76
C MET A 277 8.51 -19.64 -44.56
N VAL A 278 8.90 -18.84 -45.56
CA VAL A 278 8.93 -17.37 -45.50
C VAL A 278 8.20 -16.74 -46.70
N GLN A 279 7.92 -15.43 -46.63
CA GLN A 279 7.19 -14.73 -47.69
C GLN A 279 8.10 -14.19 -48.81
N ASP A 280 9.40 -14.02 -48.52
CA ASP A 280 10.40 -13.53 -49.47
C ASP A 280 11.74 -14.26 -49.26
N ALA A 281 12.44 -14.62 -50.34
CA ALA A 281 13.70 -15.35 -50.29
C ALA A 281 14.83 -14.59 -49.57
N SER A 282 14.75 -13.26 -49.47
CA SER A 282 15.69 -12.43 -48.72
C SER A 282 15.58 -12.57 -47.19
N GLN A 283 14.51 -13.22 -46.69
CA GLN A 283 14.30 -13.45 -45.26
C GLN A 283 14.96 -14.74 -44.76
N CYS A 284 15.60 -15.53 -45.63
CA CYS A 284 16.30 -16.74 -45.22
C CYS A 284 17.64 -16.42 -44.54
N ALA A 285 17.93 -17.10 -43.42
CA ALA A 285 19.19 -16.96 -42.71
C ALA A 285 20.39 -17.43 -43.56
N ALA A 286 21.55 -16.79 -43.40
CA ALA A 286 22.77 -17.16 -44.12
C ALA A 286 23.33 -18.51 -43.65
N LYS A 287 23.84 -19.32 -44.60
CA LYS A 287 24.42 -20.64 -44.34
C LYS A 287 25.76 -20.54 -43.59
N PRO A 288 25.99 -21.25 -42.47
CA PRO A 288 27.26 -21.21 -41.75
C PRO A 288 28.44 -21.84 -42.53
N ALA A 289 29.63 -21.26 -42.39
CA ALA A 289 30.90 -21.76 -42.92
C ALA A 289 31.53 -22.83 -41.99
N PRO A 290 32.40 -23.74 -42.48
CA PRO A 290 32.87 -24.90 -41.72
C PRO A 290 33.85 -24.53 -40.58
N ALA A 291 33.79 -25.31 -39.51
CA ALA A 291 34.52 -25.12 -38.26
C ALA A 291 36.04 -25.40 -38.35
N VAL A 292 36.82 -24.61 -37.62
CA VAL A 292 38.28 -24.75 -37.45
C VAL A 292 38.54 -25.68 -36.25
N GLU A 293 39.45 -26.64 -36.40
CA GLU A 293 39.87 -27.54 -35.31
C GLU A 293 40.60 -26.78 -34.18
N VAL A 294 40.24 -27.07 -32.93
CA VAL A 294 40.79 -26.46 -31.71
C VAL A 294 41.36 -27.53 -30.77
N ILE A 295 42.34 -27.17 -29.94
CA ILE A 295 42.88 -28.00 -28.84
C ILE A 295 42.41 -27.47 -27.49
N SER A 296 42.19 -28.35 -26.51
CA SER A 296 41.77 -27.99 -25.15
C SER A 296 42.95 -27.74 -24.20
N CYS A 297 42.88 -26.64 -23.44
CA CYS A 297 43.86 -26.20 -22.44
C CYS A 297 43.50 -26.70 -21.02
N TRP A 298 44.45 -26.56 -20.09
CA TRP A 298 44.32 -27.06 -18.70
C TRP A 298 43.23 -26.34 -17.88
N ASP A 299 42.90 -25.09 -18.22
CA ASP A 299 41.84 -24.29 -17.62
C ASP A 299 40.46 -24.55 -18.26
N GLY A 300 40.36 -25.53 -19.17
CA GLY A 300 39.13 -25.87 -19.88
C GLY A 300 38.82 -24.99 -21.10
N SER A 301 39.66 -24.00 -21.41
CA SER A 301 39.52 -23.20 -22.64
C SER A 301 39.98 -23.99 -23.89
N ALA A 302 39.58 -23.55 -25.08
CA ALA A 302 40.02 -24.14 -26.35
C ALA A 302 40.70 -23.09 -27.24
N VAL A 303 41.86 -23.42 -27.79
CA VAL A 303 42.66 -22.53 -28.66
C VAL A 303 42.93 -23.17 -30.02
N PRO A 304 43.11 -22.39 -31.11
CA PRO A 304 43.38 -22.93 -32.45
C PRO A 304 44.69 -23.75 -32.53
N VAL A 305 44.75 -24.72 -33.44
CA VAL A 305 45.97 -25.52 -33.68
C VAL A 305 47.14 -24.62 -34.08
N GLY A 306 48.17 -24.53 -33.24
CA GLY A 306 49.37 -23.72 -33.45
C GLY A 306 49.64 -22.63 -32.39
N THR A 307 48.73 -22.42 -31.43
CA THR A 307 48.90 -21.48 -30.32
C THR A 307 49.13 -22.19 -28.98
N SER A 308 49.95 -21.62 -28.09
CA SER A 308 50.25 -22.16 -26.76
C SER A 308 49.22 -21.74 -25.70
N CYS A 309 48.85 -22.65 -24.79
CA CYS A 309 47.94 -22.38 -23.68
C CYS A 309 48.52 -21.39 -22.64
N PRO A 310 47.66 -20.71 -21.85
CA PRO A 310 48.09 -19.79 -20.79
C PRO A 310 48.90 -20.49 -19.69
N ALA A 311 49.83 -19.76 -19.06
CA ALA A 311 50.65 -20.27 -17.94
C ALA A 311 49.85 -20.36 -16.63
N GLU A 312 50.08 -21.42 -15.86
CA GLU A 312 49.44 -21.72 -14.57
C GLU A 312 49.88 -20.73 -13.47
N PRO A 313 48.95 -20.07 -12.74
CA PRO A 313 49.30 -19.14 -11.67
C PRO A 313 49.77 -19.86 -10.41
N VAL A 314 50.82 -19.31 -9.78
CA VAL A 314 51.42 -19.81 -8.55
C VAL A 314 50.57 -19.40 -7.34
N VAL A 315 50.26 -20.35 -6.46
CA VAL A 315 49.36 -20.22 -5.31
C VAL A 315 49.91 -19.20 -4.30
N ALA A 316 49.14 -18.16 -3.98
CA ALA A 316 49.42 -17.22 -2.90
C ALA A 316 48.96 -17.81 -1.55
N GLU A 317 49.74 -17.59 -0.49
CA GLU A 317 49.43 -18.05 0.87
C GLU A 317 48.11 -17.45 1.37
N THR A 318 47.30 -18.28 2.01
CA THR A 318 45.98 -17.91 2.54
C THR A 318 45.96 -17.96 4.08
N PHE A 319 45.18 -17.09 4.70
CA PHE A 319 44.94 -17.00 6.14
C PHE A 319 43.51 -17.46 6.49
N THR A 320 43.32 -18.12 7.64
CA THR A 320 42.00 -18.53 8.13
C THR A 320 41.47 -17.51 9.15
N CYS A 321 40.27 -16.97 8.92
CA CYS A 321 39.56 -16.05 9.81
C CYS A 321 38.92 -16.77 11.01
N TRP A 322 38.41 -16.02 12.00
CA TRP A 322 37.80 -16.57 13.22
C TRP A 322 36.50 -17.35 12.95
N ASP A 323 35.80 -17.03 11.86
CA ASP A 323 34.60 -17.71 11.37
C ASP A 323 34.91 -18.95 10.50
N GLY A 324 36.20 -19.30 10.33
CA GLY A 324 36.66 -20.43 9.54
C GLY A 324 36.77 -20.16 8.04
N SER A 325 36.42 -18.96 7.57
CA SER A 325 36.63 -18.55 6.17
C SER A 325 38.12 -18.35 5.86
N VAL A 326 38.49 -18.44 4.59
CA VAL A 326 39.88 -18.33 4.14
C VAL A 326 40.02 -17.10 3.24
N THR A 327 40.96 -16.22 3.58
CA THR A 327 41.21 -14.97 2.85
C THR A 327 42.71 -14.78 2.55
N TYR A 328 43.02 -13.88 1.63
CA TYR A 328 44.38 -13.49 1.28
C TYR A 328 44.89 -12.28 2.09
N ASP A 329 44.02 -11.64 2.89
CA ASP A 329 44.34 -10.50 3.74
C ASP A 329 43.54 -10.55 5.06
N LEU A 330 44.21 -10.67 6.21
CA LEU A 330 43.61 -10.72 7.55
C LEU A 330 42.71 -9.51 7.88
N SER A 331 42.92 -8.36 7.25
CA SER A 331 42.09 -7.17 7.44
C SER A 331 40.71 -7.26 6.76
N THR A 332 40.51 -8.26 5.89
CA THR A 332 39.22 -8.54 5.23
C THR A 332 38.36 -9.54 6.00
N CYS A 333 38.86 -10.08 7.11
CA CYS A 333 38.05 -10.93 7.98
C CYS A 333 36.87 -10.14 8.57
N ALA A 334 35.71 -10.80 8.69
CA ALA A 334 34.54 -10.22 9.33
C ALA A 334 34.86 -9.82 10.79
N VAL A 335 34.28 -8.71 11.26
CA VAL A 335 34.44 -8.25 12.64
C VAL A 335 33.78 -9.25 13.59
N GLU A 336 34.49 -9.66 14.65
CA GLU A 336 33.96 -10.56 15.68
C GLU A 336 32.74 -9.90 16.38
N PRO A 337 31.56 -10.54 16.39
CA PRO A 337 30.36 -9.94 16.92
C PRO A 337 30.48 -9.76 18.43
N ALA A 338 29.96 -8.62 18.91
CA ALA A 338 29.79 -8.39 20.34
C ALA A 338 28.95 -9.53 20.96
N PRO A 339 29.25 -9.95 22.20
CA PRO A 339 28.54 -11.05 22.84
C PRO A 339 27.04 -10.75 22.95
N VAL A 340 26.25 -11.44 22.15
CA VAL A 340 24.79 -11.37 22.18
C VAL A 340 24.31 -12.13 23.42
N VAL A 341 23.60 -11.46 24.31
CA VAL A 341 23.00 -12.09 25.49
C VAL A 341 21.84 -12.98 25.02
N GLN A 342 22.05 -14.30 25.02
CA GLN A 342 21.02 -15.26 24.61
C GLN A 342 19.93 -15.40 25.68
N GLN A 343 18.76 -14.77 25.47
CA GLN A 343 17.51 -15.20 26.10
C GLN A 343 17.01 -16.51 25.49
N THR A 344 16.66 -17.48 26.33
CA THR A 344 16.11 -18.79 25.96
C THR A 344 14.58 -18.83 25.90
N ASN A 345 13.91 -17.74 26.26
CA ASN A 345 12.45 -17.66 26.36
C ASN A 345 11.85 -16.55 25.47
N LEU A 346 10.52 -16.51 25.36
CA LEU A 346 9.76 -15.44 24.72
C LEU A 346 9.85 -14.13 25.53
N ASN A 347 9.30 -13.04 25.01
CA ASN A 347 9.40 -11.74 25.66
C ASN A 347 8.43 -11.61 26.84
N VAL A 348 8.88 -10.91 27.89
CA VAL A 348 7.98 -10.43 28.94
C VAL A 348 7.24 -9.20 28.40
N CYS A 349 6.02 -9.43 27.92
CA CYS A 349 5.23 -8.40 27.26
C CYS A 349 4.50 -7.46 28.22
N GLY A 350 4.43 -6.19 27.84
CA GLY A 350 3.72 -5.14 28.56
C GLY A 350 3.67 -3.86 27.72
N SER A 351 3.37 -2.73 28.36
CA SER A 351 3.37 -1.45 27.64
C SER A 351 4.79 -1.02 27.28
N SER A 352 4.96 -0.47 26.09
CA SER A 352 6.26 -0.04 25.58
C SER A 352 6.19 1.33 24.90
N PRO A 353 7.24 2.16 25.01
CA PRO A 353 7.39 3.37 24.20
C PRO A 353 7.57 3.05 22.71
N VAL A 354 7.97 1.82 22.39
CA VAL A 354 8.17 1.33 21.03
C VAL A 354 6.92 0.57 20.61
N ALA A 355 6.22 1.08 19.61
CA ALA A 355 4.88 0.63 19.27
C ALA A 355 4.83 -0.85 18.79
N ILE A 356 5.87 -1.35 18.12
CA ILE A 356 5.99 -2.78 17.74
C ILE A 356 6.27 -3.73 18.93
N PHE A 357 6.55 -3.18 20.11
CA PHE A 357 6.72 -3.92 21.37
C PHE A 357 5.63 -3.57 22.40
N ASP A 358 4.66 -2.72 22.06
CA ASP A 358 3.60 -2.27 22.97
C ASP A 358 2.45 -3.27 22.98
N VAL A 359 2.38 -4.11 24.00
CA VAL A 359 1.40 -5.20 24.09
C VAL A 359 0.29 -4.83 25.06
N PRO A 360 -0.97 -4.67 24.61
CA PRO A 360 -2.10 -4.37 25.48
C PRO A 360 -2.58 -5.64 26.20
N THR A 361 -1.83 -6.06 27.22
CA THR A 361 -2.08 -7.30 27.98
C THR A 361 -3.44 -7.34 28.69
N ASN A 362 -4.09 -6.18 28.85
CA ASN A 362 -5.44 -6.04 29.40
C ASN A 362 -6.58 -6.21 28.37
N LYS A 363 -6.29 -6.37 27.08
CA LYS A 363 -7.28 -6.59 26.02
C LYS A 363 -7.36 -8.07 25.63
N ALA A 364 -8.46 -8.48 25.02
CA ALA A 364 -8.56 -9.81 24.42
C ALA A 364 -7.80 -9.82 23.08
N PRO A 365 -6.86 -10.75 22.85
CA PRO A 365 -6.17 -10.88 21.57
C PRO A 365 -7.11 -11.39 20.49
N LYS A 366 -6.86 -10.99 19.24
CA LYS A 366 -7.60 -11.49 18.08
C LYS A 366 -7.17 -12.93 17.76
N GLN A 367 -8.12 -13.86 17.77
CA GLN A 367 -7.87 -15.26 17.43
C GLN A 367 -7.60 -15.42 15.92
N MET A 368 -6.40 -15.88 15.57
CA MET A 368 -6.05 -16.21 14.18
C MET A 368 -6.47 -17.63 13.86
N ALA A 369 -7.30 -17.81 12.83
CA ALA A 369 -7.69 -19.13 12.35
C ALA A 369 -6.61 -19.78 11.46
N ARG A 370 -5.85 -18.95 10.74
CA ARG A 370 -4.72 -19.32 9.87
C ARG A 370 -3.84 -18.09 9.62
N LEU A 371 -2.61 -18.30 9.17
CA LEU A 371 -1.77 -17.23 8.61
C LEU A 371 -1.79 -17.24 7.07
N GLY A 372 -1.25 -16.19 6.43
CA GLY A 372 -1.12 -16.10 4.97
C GLY A 372 -2.18 -15.28 4.23
N THR A 373 -3.19 -14.74 4.91
CA THR A 373 -4.21 -13.89 4.25
C THR A 373 -3.78 -12.45 4.04
N MET A 374 -2.81 -11.97 4.81
CA MET A 374 -2.22 -10.63 4.70
C MET A 374 -0.71 -10.73 4.91
N PRO A 375 0.04 -11.25 3.91
CA PRO A 375 1.48 -11.43 4.03
C PRO A 375 2.24 -10.09 4.00
N GLU A 376 3.25 -9.94 4.86
CA GLU A 376 4.21 -8.83 4.86
C GLU A 376 5.36 -9.09 3.89
N PHE A 377 5.99 -10.26 4.05
CA PHE A 377 7.11 -10.70 3.21
C PHE A 377 6.79 -11.98 2.42
N GLY A 378 5.57 -12.50 2.51
CA GLY A 378 5.14 -13.69 1.79
C GLY A 378 5.70 -14.99 2.37
N ASP A 379 5.26 -16.11 1.81
CA ASP A 379 5.66 -17.45 2.25
C ASP A 379 7.18 -17.66 2.19
N SER A 380 7.70 -18.33 3.21
CA SER A 380 9.13 -18.53 3.46
C SER A 380 9.43 -19.92 4.04
N HIS A 381 8.51 -20.89 3.93
CA HIS A 381 8.69 -22.24 4.48
C HIS A 381 9.87 -22.99 3.86
N GLY A 382 10.13 -22.75 2.57
CA GLY A 382 11.24 -23.36 1.83
C GLY A 382 12.60 -22.68 2.04
N LEU A 383 12.69 -21.65 2.88
CA LEU A 383 13.92 -20.88 3.07
C LEU A 383 14.65 -21.29 4.35
N THR A 384 15.98 -21.34 4.25
CA THR A 384 16.88 -21.37 5.42
C THR A 384 16.96 -19.98 6.07
N PRO A 385 17.45 -19.85 7.31
CA PRO A 385 17.63 -18.55 7.96
C PRO A 385 18.45 -17.54 7.13
N THR A 386 19.56 -18.00 6.52
CA THR A 386 20.39 -17.17 5.64
C THR A 386 19.63 -16.70 4.40
N GLN A 387 18.88 -17.60 3.75
CA GLN A 387 18.08 -17.23 2.58
C GLN A 387 16.92 -16.30 2.94
N PHE A 388 16.36 -16.43 4.14
CA PHE A 388 15.35 -15.49 4.62
C PHE A 388 15.94 -14.10 4.90
N TYR A 389 17.15 -14.03 5.48
CA TYR A 389 17.90 -12.77 5.58
C TYR A 389 18.12 -12.14 4.20
N GLU A 390 18.62 -12.89 3.22
CA GLU A 390 18.84 -12.40 1.85
C GLU A 390 17.54 -11.89 1.21
N LYS A 391 16.41 -12.57 1.47
CA LYS A 391 15.08 -12.12 1.04
C LYS A 391 14.70 -10.78 1.65
N LEU A 392 14.90 -10.60 2.96
CA LEU A 392 14.64 -9.31 3.62
C LEU A 392 15.59 -8.21 3.15
N ASP A 393 16.86 -8.53 2.88
CA ASP A 393 17.83 -7.56 2.37
C ASP A 393 17.51 -7.11 0.94
N ALA A 394 17.04 -8.03 0.09
CA ALA A 394 16.52 -7.69 -1.23
C ALA A 394 15.31 -6.75 -1.13
N ARG A 395 14.39 -7.01 -0.19
CA ARG A 395 13.19 -6.17 0.05
C ARG A 395 13.57 -4.78 0.59
N TYR A 396 14.50 -4.72 1.54
CA TYR A 396 15.10 -3.49 2.07
C TYR A 396 15.65 -2.58 0.98
N ASN A 397 16.24 -3.17 -0.07
CA ASN A 397 16.83 -2.42 -1.17
C ASN A 397 15.82 -2.10 -2.29
N ALA A 398 14.67 -2.77 -2.32
CA ALA A 398 13.69 -2.64 -3.39
C ALA A 398 12.62 -1.57 -3.13
N THR A 399 12.12 -1.43 -1.89
CA THR A 399 11.00 -0.54 -1.58
C THR A 399 11.33 0.43 -0.44
N ALA A 400 10.86 1.68 -0.54
CA ALA A 400 11.05 2.67 0.52
C ALA A 400 10.35 2.25 1.83
N ASN A 401 9.20 1.60 1.73
CA ASN A 401 8.41 1.14 2.88
C ASN A 401 9.14 0.02 3.64
N ASP A 402 9.60 -1.04 2.96
CA ASP A 402 10.35 -2.13 3.60
C ASP A 402 11.67 -1.59 4.19
N LYS A 403 12.33 -0.64 3.50
CA LYS A 403 13.53 0.03 4.01
C LYS A 403 13.27 0.78 5.31
N ALA A 404 12.21 1.58 5.37
CA ALA A 404 11.84 2.34 6.56
C ALA A 404 11.47 1.39 7.71
N TYR A 405 10.64 0.38 7.43
CA TYR A 405 10.19 -0.61 8.39
C TYR A 405 11.36 -1.40 9.00
N LEU A 406 12.21 -2.01 8.19
CA LEU A 406 13.33 -2.83 8.67
C LEU A 406 14.36 -1.98 9.43
N ASN A 407 14.61 -0.73 9.00
CA ASN A 407 15.43 0.20 9.78
C ASN A 407 14.81 0.50 11.15
N TYR A 408 13.50 0.76 11.20
CA TYR A 408 12.79 1.02 12.45
C TYR A 408 12.81 -0.19 13.39
N LEU A 409 12.53 -1.39 12.86
CA LEU A 409 12.56 -2.64 13.61
C LEU A 409 13.95 -2.87 14.22
N PHE A 410 15.01 -2.75 13.41
CA PHE A 410 16.37 -2.98 13.90
C PHE A 410 16.85 -1.91 14.89
N LYS A 411 16.49 -0.63 14.66
CA LYS A 411 16.76 0.42 15.66
C LYS A 411 16.04 0.18 16.97
N SER A 412 14.79 -0.28 16.91
CA SER A 412 14.00 -0.64 18.09
C SER A 412 14.62 -1.83 18.84
N MET A 413 15.23 -2.76 18.11
CA MET A 413 16.03 -3.87 18.62
C MET A 413 17.41 -3.45 19.18
N GLY A 414 17.74 -2.17 19.17
CA GLY A 414 18.99 -1.63 19.72
C GLY A 414 20.17 -1.58 18.73
N TYR A 415 19.94 -1.84 17.44
CA TYR A 415 20.96 -1.70 16.41
C TYR A 415 21.06 -0.25 15.93
N SER A 416 22.23 0.36 16.08
CA SER A 416 22.41 1.81 15.88
C SER A 416 22.17 2.25 14.44
N ASN A 417 22.60 1.45 13.47
CA ASN A 417 22.46 1.75 12.03
C ASN A 417 21.20 1.14 11.41
N GLY A 418 20.30 0.56 12.22
CA GLY A 418 19.11 -0.12 11.73
C GLY A 418 19.44 -1.40 10.95
N TRP A 419 18.80 -1.61 9.81
CA TRP A 419 18.97 -2.85 9.03
C TRP A 419 20.40 -3.03 8.52
N ALA A 420 21.19 -1.96 8.39
CA ALA A 420 22.59 -2.06 7.99
C ALA A 420 23.45 -2.87 8.97
N ASP A 421 23.01 -3.03 10.23
CA ASP A 421 23.67 -3.88 11.22
C ASP A 421 23.20 -5.34 11.15
N ALA A 422 22.19 -5.67 10.32
CA ALA A 422 21.63 -7.01 10.21
C ALA A 422 22.63 -7.97 9.55
N GLN A 423 22.82 -9.15 10.16
CA GLN A 423 23.72 -10.18 9.66
C GLN A 423 23.03 -11.55 9.56
N PRO A 424 23.39 -12.42 8.61
CA PRO A 424 22.74 -13.71 8.42
C PRO A 424 22.74 -14.61 9.67
N TYR A 425 23.80 -14.56 10.47
CA TYR A 425 23.93 -15.38 11.68
C TYR A 425 22.94 -15.01 12.80
N MET A 426 22.28 -13.85 12.70
CA MET A 426 21.27 -13.42 13.68
C MET A 426 19.96 -14.18 13.54
N PHE A 427 19.77 -14.87 12.41
CA PHE A 427 18.53 -15.56 12.07
C PHE A 427 18.65 -17.03 12.43
N SER A 428 17.63 -17.54 13.12
CA SER A 428 17.51 -18.95 13.51
C SER A 428 16.08 -19.41 13.26
N GLU A 429 15.82 -20.71 13.28
CA GLU A 429 14.46 -21.25 13.15
C GLU A 429 13.89 -21.60 14.52
N GLU A 430 12.59 -21.33 14.70
CA GLU A 430 11.87 -21.69 15.92
C GLU A 430 10.43 -22.11 15.58
N VAL A 431 9.84 -22.96 16.42
CA VAL A 431 8.40 -23.24 16.41
C VAL A 431 7.81 -22.67 17.68
N LEU A 432 6.97 -21.65 17.54
CA LEU A 432 6.34 -21.00 18.69
C LEU A 432 5.36 -21.97 19.39
N PRO A 433 5.22 -21.91 20.72
CA PRO A 433 4.26 -22.73 21.45
C PRO A 433 2.80 -22.51 21.03
N VAL A 434 1.94 -23.50 21.28
CA VAL A 434 0.49 -23.33 21.11
C VAL A 434 0.00 -22.29 22.11
N GLY A 435 -0.79 -21.33 21.61
CA GLY A 435 -1.37 -20.27 22.45
C GLY A 435 -0.47 -19.04 22.61
N THR A 436 0.67 -18.98 21.92
CA THR A 436 1.50 -17.78 21.84
C THR A 436 0.68 -16.60 21.34
N ARG A 437 0.76 -15.51 22.11
CA ARG A 437 0.08 -14.23 21.86
C ARG A 437 1.11 -13.13 21.73
N GLY A 438 0.71 -12.01 21.14
CA GLY A 438 1.62 -10.87 20.97
C GLY A 438 1.24 -9.99 19.80
N ILE A 439 2.16 -9.14 19.38
CA ILE A 439 1.95 -8.20 18.29
C ILE A 439 2.34 -8.87 16.98
N LEU A 440 1.34 -9.17 16.15
CA LEU A 440 1.49 -9.84 14.86
C LEU A 440 1.36 -8.82 13.73
N GLY A 441 2.34 -8.81 12.83
CA GLY A 441 2.39 -8.04 11.59
C GLY A 441 1.29 -8.45 10.59
N LEU A 442 0.91 -7.57 9.68
CA LEU A 442 -0.22 -7.69 8.76
C LEU A 442 -0.03 -6.85 7.47
N GLY A 443 0.12 -7.54 6.33
CA GLY A 443 0.09 -6.94 4.99
C GLY A 443 1.35 -6.14 4.62
N GLU A 444 1.51 -5.78 3.36
CA GLU A 444 2.74 -5.13 2.85
C GLU A 444 3.04 -3.74 3.46
N GLN A 445 2.08 -3.15 4.18
CA GLN A 445 2.22 -1.90 4.90
C GLN A 445 2.69 -2.08 6.36
N HIS A 446 3.16 -3.28 6.71
CA HIS A 446 3.69 -3.68 8.02
C HIS A 446 2.83 -3.30 9.23
N HIS A 447 1.50 -3.31 9.06
CA HIS A 447 0.57 -3.06 10.16
C HIS A 447 0.68 -4.13 11.23
N TYR A 448 0.18 -3.90 12.44
CA TYR A 448 0.19 -4.95 13.45
C TYR A 448 -1.06 -4.98 14.33
N SER A 449 -1.32 -6.15 14.90
CA SER A 449 -2.48 -6.38 15.76
C SER A 449 -2.15 -7.33 16.89
N TYR A 450 -2.67 -7.04 18.07
CA TYR A 450 -2.57 -7.96 19.21
C TYR A 450 -3.38 -9.23 18.94
N SER A 451 -2.67 -10.33 18.70
CA SER A 451 -3.21 -11.56 18.16
C SER A 451 -2.71 -12.77 18.93
N ILE A 452 -3.45 -13.88 18.83
CA ILE A 452 -3.02 -15.20 19.28
C ILE A 452 -2.91 -16.12 18.06
N LEU A 453 -1.78 -16.83 17.98
CA LEU A 453 -1.44 -17.63 16.80
C LEU A 453 -2.36 -18.84 16.63
N PRO A 454 -2.49 -19.35 15.39
CA PRO A 454 -3.18 -20.61 15.11
C PRO A 454 -2.57 -21.80 15.86
N THR A 455 -3.36 -22.85 16.05
CA THR A 455 -2.94 -24.06 16.79
C THR A 455 -2.19 -25.08 15.92
N ASN A 456 -2.07 -24.88 14.61
CA ASN A 456 -1.30 -25.75 13.72
C ASN A 456 0.20 -25.38 13.72
N ASP A 457 1.06 -26.40 13.70
CA ASP A 457 2.51 -26.20 13.80
C ASP A 457 3.08 -25.42 12.62
N HIS A 458 2.57 -25.68 11.41
CA HIS A 458 2.99 -25.00 10.19
C HIS A 458 2.92 -23.47 10.32
N ASP A 459 1.83 -22.92 10.87
CA ASP A 459 1.67 -21.47 11.02
C ASP A 459 2.38 -20.90 12.25
N ARG A 460 3.02 -21.74 13.07
CA ARG A 460 3.85 -21.31 14.20
C ARG A 460 5.35 -21.43 13.93
N GLN A 461 5.74 -21.99 12.80
CA GLN A 461 7.13 -21.96 12.35
C GLN A 461 7.52 -20.52 12.02
N ALA A 462 8.65 -20.08 12.54
CA ALA A 462 9.14 -18.71 12.37
C ALA A 462 10.66 -18.68 12.25
N PHE A 463 11.16 -17.59 11.67
CA PHE A 463 12.54 -17.18 11.83
C PHE A 463 12.65 -16.31 13.08
N ARG A 464 13.47 -16.72 14.03
CA ARG A 464 13.78 -16.00 15.25
C ARG A 464 15.00 -15.11 15.02
N ILE A 465 14.88 -13.85 15.40
CA ILE A 465 15.97 -12.87 15.40
C ILE A 465 16.14 -12.36 16.82
N GLN A 466 17.38 -12.43 17.32
CA GLN A 466 17.72 -11.88 18.63
C GLN A 466 18.24 -10.45 18.49
N SER A 467 17.72 -9.55 19.31
CA SER A 467 18.09 -8.14 19.30
C SER A 467 19.35 -7.87 20.14
N ALA A 468 20.00 -6.72 19.89
CA ALA A 468 21.11 -6.24 20.71
C ALA A 468 20.67 -5.83 22.12
N ASN A 469 19.40 -5.43 22.30
CA ASN A 469 18.83 -5.05 23.60
C ASN A 469 18.13 -6.18 24.37
N GLY A 470 18.28 -7.43 23.93
CA GLY A 470 17.76 -8.62 24.64
C GLY A 470 16.29 -8.96 24.36
N VAL A 471 15.63 -8.24 23.45
CA VAL A 471 14.33 -8.57 22.86
C VAL A 471 14.49 -9.67 21.81
N VAL A 472 13.46 -10.51 21.66
CA VAL A 472 13.38 -11.51 20.58
C VAL A 472 12.22 -11.14 19.66
N VAL A 473 12.46 -11.13 18.36
CA VAL A 473 11.41 -10.94 17.36
C VAL A 473 11.37 -12.13 16.42
N HIS A 474 10.21 -12.38 15.84
CA HIS A 474 9.96 -13.51 14.97
C HIS A 474 9.41 -13.02 13.63
N PHE A 475 9.70 -13.77 12.57
CA PHE A 475 9.06 -13.64 11.28
C PHE A 475 8.41 -14.97 10.92
N MET A 476 7.08 -15.00 10.89
CA MET A 476 6.30 -16.22 10.68
C MET A 476 6.53 -16.77 9.27
N LYS A 477 6.93 -18.03 9.12
CA LYS A 477 7.30 -18.61 7.81
C LYS A 477 6.14 -18.59 6.81
N THR A 478 4.90 -18.79 7.24
CA THR A 478 3.72 -18.84 6.35
C THR A 478 3.44 -17.54 5.60
N CYS A 479 3.76 -16.38 6.19
CA CYS A 479 3.36 -15.08 5.64
C CYS A 479 4.49 -14.05 5.63
N GLY A 480 5.63 -14.40 6.22
CA GLY A 480 6.72 -13.49 6.49
C GLY A 480 6.32 -12.41 7.50
N ASN A 481 5.23 -12.57 8.27
CA ASN A 481 4.80 -11.49 9.16
C ASN A 481 5.64 -11.43 10.42
N TYR A 482 5.99 -10.23 10.84
CA TYR A 482 6.57 -9.91 12.13
C TYR A 482 5.72 -10.45 13.27
N MET A 483 6.38 -10.89 14.34
CA MET A 483 5.73 -11.32 15.56
C MET A 483 6.60 -10.97 16.76
N TYR A 484 6.08 -10.14 17.65
CA TYR A 484 6.60 -9.95 19.00
C TYR A 484 5.88 -10.92 19.93
N ALA A 485 6.46 -12.11 20.11
CA ALA A 485 5.85 -13.17 20.88
C ALA A 485 6.04 -13.00 22.39
N CYS A 486 4.96 -13.23 23.13
CA CYS A 486 4.90 -13.10 24.59
C CYS A 486 4.91 -14.46 25.27
N GLU A 487 5.53 -14.52 26.45
CA GLU A 487 5.40 -15.63 27.41
C GLU A 487 3.95 -15.88 27.85
#